data_AF-A0A2Z4U9R7-F1
#
_entry.id   AF-A0A2Z4U9R7-F1
#
_cell.length_a   1.000
_cell.length_b   1.000
_cell.length_c   1.000
_cell.angle_alpha   90.00
_cell.angle_beta   90.00
_cell.angle_gamma   90.00
#
_symmetry.space_group_name_H-M   'P 1'
#
loop_
_entity.id
_entity.type
_entity.pdbx_description
1 polymer ?
#
loop_
_entity_poly.entity_id
_entity_poly.type
_entity_poly.pdbx_seq_one_letter_code
_entity_poly.pdbx_strand_id
1 'polypeptide(L)'
;MSKLEELGFELRHVGINCANEEEACTVADRFDTIFGFTKKIGNSSVFAGTAVEAMKKPYLGKNGHIAIGTTDVKEAVAYLESQGVEFDMETAKYKNEKMIAVYMKEEIGGFAVHLVQK
;
A
#
# COMPACT_ATOMS: atom_id res chain seq x y z
N MET A 1 1.52 -16.28 -21.40
CA MET A 1 1.92 -15.68 -20.12
C MET A 1 1.10 -16.35 -19.04
N SER A 2 1.69 -16.62 -17.88
CA SER A 2 0.93 -17.10 -16.73
C SER A 2 -0.03 -16.01 -16.25
N LYS A 3 -1.08 -16.38 -15.52
CA LYS A 3 -2.03 -15.40 -14.98
C LYS A 3 -1.34 -14.35 -14.10
N LEU A 4 -0.30 -14.74 -13.38
CA LEU A 4 0.50 -13.84 -12.53
C LEU A 4 1.28 -12.80 -13.35
N GLU A 5 1.80 -13.17 -14.53
CA GLU A 5 2.50 -12.24 -15.42
C GLU A 5 1.55 -11.20 -16.01
N GLU A 6 0.30 -11.59 -16.34
CA GLU A 6 -0.72 -10.68 -16.89
C GLU A 6 -1.20 -9.63 -15.86
N LEU A 7 -1.38 -10.05 -14.61
CA LEU A 7 -1.75 -9.17 -13.50
C LEU A 7 -0.60 -8.24 -13.10
N GLY A 8 0.64 -8.61 -13.46
CA GLY A 8 1.80 -7.76 -13.33
C GLY A 8 2.06 -7.31 -11.90
N PHE A 9 1.92 -8.19 -10.92
CA PHE A 9 2.13 -7.85 -9.52
C PHE A 9 3.54 -7.28 -9.27
N GLU A 10 3.64 -6.16 -8.54
CA GLU A 10 4.93 -5.57 -8.13
C GLU A 10 4.83 -4.95 -6.73
N LEU A 11 5.95 -4.90 -6.00
CA LEU A 11 6.00 -4.10 -4.77
C LEU A 11 5.94 -2.60 -5.13
N ARG A 12 4.97 -1.88 -4.57
CA ARG A 12 4.83 -0.42 -4.80
C ARG A 12 5.45 0.38 -3.69
N HIS A 13 5.05 0.14 -2.45
CA HIS A 13 5.59 0.81 -1.27
C HIS A 13 5.36 -0.01 -0.01
N VAL A 14 6.11 0.35 1.03
CA VAL A 14 5.93 -0.10 2.41
C VAL A 14 5.46 1.09 3.23
N GLY A 15 4.33 0.91 3.90
CA GLY A 15 3.72 1.86 4.81
C GLY A 15 4.18 1.65 6.25
N ILE A 16 4.51 2.75 6.92
CA ILE A 16 4.88 2.81 8.33
C ILE A 16 3.82 3.60 9.08
N ASN A 17 3.18 2.96 10.06
CA ASN A 17 2.21 3.63 10.93
C ASN A 17 2.93 4.55 11.93
N CYS A 18 2.73 5.87 11.80
CA CYS A 18 3.21 6.85 12.77
C CYS A 18 2.03 7.42 13.57
N ALA A 19 2.29 7.95 14.77
CA ALA A 19 1.27 8.51 15.65
C ALA A 19 0.67 9.83 15.13
N ASN A 20 1.47 10.63 14.43
CA ASN A 20 1.09 11.96 13.94
C ASN A 20 1.95 12.40 12.72
N GLU A 21 1.66 13.59 12.19
CA GLU A 21 2.38 14.18 11.05
C GLU A 21 3.85 14.50 11.33
N GLU A 22 4.19 14.92 12.55
CA GLU A 22 5.56 15.25 12.93
C GLU A 22 6.47 14.02 12.90
N GLU A 23 5.99 12.90 13.45
CA GLU A 23 6.69 11.63 13.39
C GLU A 23 6.81 11.13 11.95
N ALA A 24 5.75 11.23 11.15
CA ALA A 24 5.80 10.85 9.74
C ALA A 24 6.82 11.67 8.94
N CYS A 25 6.93 12.97 9.21
CA CYS A 25 7.97 13.83 8.63
C CYS A 25 9.37 13.38 9.07
N THR A 26 9.56 13.10 10.37
CA THR A 26 10.84 12.66 10.92
C THR A 26 11.32 11.36 10.26
N VAL A 27 10.42 10.40 10.05
CA VAL A 27 10.72 9.16 9.32
C VAL A 27 11.15 9.46 7.89
N ALA A 28 10.36 10.23 7.14
CA ALA A 28 10.66 10.52 5.74
C ALA A 28 11.96 11.34 5.56
N ASP A 29 12.19 12.32 6.43
CA ASP A 29 13.42 13.12 6.45
C ASP A 29 14.67 12.28 6.69
N ARG A 30 14.55 11.22 7.52
CA ARG A 30 15.67 10.33 7.78
C ARG A 30 16.06 9.52 6.54
N PHE A 31 15.08 9.04 5.78
CA PHE A 31 15.32 8.36 4.51
C PHE A 31 15.88 9.31 3.44
N ASP A 32 15.38 10.54 3.37
CA ASP A 32 15.90 11.58 2.48
C ASP A 32 17.38 11.86 2.80
N THR A 33 17.69 12.11 4.08
CA THR A 33 19.04 12.44 4.54
C THR A 33 20.07 11.34 4.27
N ILE A 34 19.71 10.06 4.51
CA ILE A 34 20.66 8.94 4.39
C ILE A 34 20.77 8.42 2.95
N PHE A 35 19.64 8.33 2.24
CA PHE A 35 19.56 7.61 0.97
C PHE A 35 19.14 8.50 -0.22
N GLY A 36 18.78 9.76 0.01
CA GLY A 36 18.31 10.68 -1.03
C GLY A 36 16.88 10.43 -1.49
N PHE A 37 16.07 9.73 -0.70
CA PHE A 37 14.66 9.49 -1.01
C PHE A 37 13.84 10.74 -0.70
N THR A 38 13.78 11.64 -1.68
CA THR A 38 13.18 12.98 -1.51
C THR A 38 11.83 12.94 -0.81
N LYS A 39 11.72 13.69 0.29
CA LYS A 39 10.48 13.80 1.06
C LYS A 39 9.37 14.47 0.24
N LYS A 40 8.18 13.90 0.29
CA LYS A 40 6.95 14.47 -0.29
C LYS A 40 5.81 14.42 0.73
N ILE A 41 5.37 15.58 1.20
CA ILE A 41 4.25 15.70 2.12
C ILE A 41 2.94 15.54 1.35
N GLY A 42 2.13 14.58 1.75
CA GLY A 42 0.78 14.34 1.25
C GLY A 42 -0.29 14.68 2.28
N ASN A 43 -1.55 14.42 1.91
CA ASN A 43 -2.69 14.71 2.78
C ASN A 43 -2.76 13.75 3.97
N SER A 44 -2.61 12.44 3.73
CA SER A 44 -2.76 11.39 4.76
C SER A 44 -1.45 10.78 5.23
N SER A 45 -0.37 11.03 4.49
CA SER A 45 0.94 10.41 4.69
C SER A 45 2.04 11.33 4.15
N VAL A 46 3.28 11.02 4.50
CA VAL A 46 4.50 11.63 3.98
C VAL A 46 5.31 10.53 3.31
N PHE A 47 5.62 10.70 2.04
CA PHE A 47 6.46 9.74 1.32
C PHE A 47 7.93 10.12 1.40
N ALA A 48 8.81 9.12 1.47
CA ALA A 48 10.22 9.26 1.09
C ALA A 48 10.42 8.55 -0.25
N GLY A 49 10.65 9.35 -1.31
CA GLY A 49 10.62 8.87 -2.68
C GLY A 49 9.25 8.28 -3.05
N THR A 50 9.23 7.07 -3.59
CA THR A 50 7.99 6.33 -3.92
C THR A 50 7.81 5.05 -3.11
N ALA A 51 8.85 4.60 -2.40
CA ALA A 51 8.91 3.27 -1.81
C ALA A 51 8.53 3.22 -0.32
N VAL A 52 8.67 4.34 0.41
CA VAL A 52 8.34 4.40 1.84
C VAL A 52 7.25 5.43 2.06
N GLU A 53 6.15 5.01 2.67
CA GLU A 53 5.01 5.85 3.06
C GLU A 53 4.90 5.92 4.57
N ALA A 54 5.17 7.08 5.18
CA ALA A 54 4.95 7.30 6.60
C ALA A 54 3.54 7.87 6.84
N MET A 55 2.66 7.08 7.46
CA MET A 55 1.27 7.47 7.71
C MET A 55 1.19 8.50 8.84
N LYS A 56 0.40 9.57 8.67
CA LYS A 56 0.22 10.62 9.68
C LYS A 56 -0.64 10.19 10.89
N LYS A 57 -1.21 9.00 10.85
CA LYS A 57 -1.94 8.34 11.93
C LYS A 57 -1.86 6.83 11.71
N PRO A 58 -1.93 6.01 12.76
CA PRO A 58 -1.96 4.57 12.59
C PRO A 58 -3.16 4.15 11.73
N TYR A 59 -2.93 3.20 10.83
CA TYR A 59 -3.97 2.56 10.05
C TYR A 59 -3.91 1.04 10.24
N LEU A 60 -4.29 0.24 9.23
CA LEU A 60 -4.26 -1.22 9.28
C LEU A 60 -2.83 -1.75 9.42
N GLY A 61 -2.71 -2.97 9.94
CA GLY A 61 -1.46 -3.68 10.10
C GLY A 61 -0.71 -3.32 11.38
N LYS A 62 -0.29 -4.33 12.14
CA LYS A 62 0.55 -4.13 13.33
C LYS A 62 1.85 -3.37 13.03
N ASN A 63 2.49 -3.69 11.90
CA ASN A 63 3.76 -3.11 11.45
C ASN A 63 3.58 -2.06 10.34
N GLY A 64 2.33 -1.70 10.00
CA GLY A 64 1.98 -0.90 8.83
C GLY A 64 1.50 -1.77 7.67
N HIS A 65 1.68 -1.29 6.43
CA HIS A 65 1.15 -1.96 5.24
C HIS A 65 2.19 -2.23 4.15
N ILE A 66 1.90 -3.19 3.28
CA ILE A 66 2.67 -3.46 2.07
C ILE A 66 1.72 -3.34 0.88
N ALA A 67 2.07 -2.46 -0.05
CA ALA A 67 1.29 -2.20 -1.25
C ALA A 67 1.80 -3.02 -2.42
N ILE A 68 0.92 -3.82 -3.02
CA ILE A 68 1.19 -4.58 -4.24
C ILE A 68 0.45 -3.93 -5.40
N GLY A 69 1.20 -3.47 -6.39
CA GLY A 69 0.71 -2.85 -7.61
C GLY A 69 0.24 -3.89 -8.61
N THR A 70 -0.89 -3.63 -9.27
CA THR A 70 -1.43 -4.49 -10.34
C THR A 70 -1.96 -3.65 -11.50
N THR A 71 -1.96 -4.25 -12.70
CA THR A 71 -2.49 -3.63 -13.94
C THR A 71 -4.01 -3.46 -13.88
N ASP A 72 -4.72 -4.38 -13.22
CA ASP A 72 -6.15 -4.25 -12.92
C ASP A 72 -6.48 -4.82 -11.54
N VAL A 73 -6.95 -3.96 -10.64
CA VAL A 73 -7.26 -4.34 -9.25
C VAL A 73 -8.45 -5.29 -9.19
N LYS A 74 -9.49 -5.06 -10.00
CA LYS A 74 -10.70 -5.89 -9.96
C LYS A 74 -10.39 -7.31 -10.45
N GLU A 75 -9.61 -7.42 -11.52
CA GLU A 75 -9.19 -8.71 -12.05
C GLU A 75 -8.25 -9.45 -11.09
N ALA A 76 -7.33 -8.73 -10.45
CA ALA A 76 -6.44 -9.29 -9.43
C ALA A 76 -7.20 -9.81 -8.21
N VAL A 77 -8.22 -9.08 -7.72
CA VAL A 77 -9.10 -9.52 -6.64
C VAL A 77 -9.78 -10.83 -7.01
N ALA A 78 -10.48 -10.87 -8.16
CA ALA A 78 -11.19 -12.07 -8.59
C ALA A 78 -10.26 -13.29 -8.74
N TYR A 79 -9.05 -13.08 -9.26
CA TYR A 79 -8.06 -14.14 -9.35
C TYR A 79 -7.61 -14.62 -7.97
N LEU A 80 -7.25 -13.73 -7.05
CA LEU A 80 -6.76 -14.11 -5.72
C LEU A 80 -7.87 -14.73 -4.85
N GLU A 81 -9.11 -14.27 -4.98
CA GLU A 81 -10.28 -14.89 -4.35
C GLU A 81 -10.47 -16.34 -4.83
N SER A 82 -10.24 -16.62 -6.12
CA SER A 82 -10.25 -17.99 -6.64
C SER A 82 -9.17 -18.89 -6.03
N GLN A 83 -8.15 -18.30 -5.41
CA GLN A 83 -7.08 -18.98 -4.68
C GLN A 83 -7.31 -18.99 -3.16
N GLY A 84 -8.44 -18.48 -2.68
CA GLY A 84 -8.81 -18.47 -1.26
C GLY A 84 -8.39 -17.23 -0.47
N VAL A 85 -7.86 -16.18 -1.13
CA VAL A 85 -7.55 -14.91 -0.46
C VAL A 85 -8.85 -14.12 -0.26
N GLU A 86 -9.08 -13.64 0.97
CA GLU A 86 -10.21 -12.77 1.27
C GLU A 86 -9.83 -11.29 1.31
N PHE A 87 -10.71 -10.43 0.80
CA PHE A 87 -10.54 -8.97 0.82
C PHE A 87 -11.52 -8.29 1.76
N ASP A 88 -11.04 -7.23 2.42
CA ASP A 88 -11.88 -6.32 3.20
C ASP A 88 -12.44 -5.23 2.28
N MET A 89 -13.64 -5.49 1.77
CA MET A 89 -14.32 -4.60 0.83
C MET A 89 -14.72 -3.25 1.44
N GLU A 90 -14.74 -3.10 2.77
CA GLU A 90 -14.95 -1.80 3.42
C GLU A 90 -13.77 -0.85 3.19
N THR A 91 -12.59 -1.40 2.87
CA THR A 91 -11.38 -0.62 2.55
C THR A 91 -11.27 -0.23 1.08
N ALA A 92 -12.20 -0.72 0.24
CA ALA A 92 -12.12 -0.54 -1.20
C ALA A 92 -12.23 0.95 -1.59
N LYS A 93 -11.25 1.43 -2.36
CA LYS A 93 -11.23 2.79 -2.91
C LYS A 93 -11.59 2.75 -4.38
N TYR A 94 -12.41 3.72 -4.79
CA TYR A 94 -12.87 3.84 -6.17
C TYR A 94 -12.53 5.20 -6.75
N LYS A 95 -12.21 5.23 -8.05
CA LYS A 95 -12.04 6.44 -8.85
C LYS A 95 -12.75 6.24 -10.18
N ASN A 96 -13.71 7.10 -10.50
CA ASN A 96 -14.56 6.97 -11.69
C ASN A 96 -15.15 5.55 -11.81
N GLU A 97 -15.74 5.05 -10.72
CA GLU A 97 -16.34 3.70 -10.61
C GLU A 97 -15.35 2.52 -10.74
N LYS A 98 -14.08 2.75 -11.09
CA LYS A 98 -13.04 1.73 -11.07
C LYS A 98 -12.45 1.58 -9.67
N MET A 99 -12.36 0.34 -9.18
CA MET A 99 -11.64 0.03 -7.94
C MET A 99 -10.14 0.27 -8.16
N ILE A 100 -9.52 1.08 -7.30
CA ILE A 100 -8.11 1.46 -7.39
C ILE A 100 -7.27 0.96 -6.22
N ALA A 101 -7.87 0.53 -5.12
CA ALA A 101 -7.17 -0.12 -4.02
C ALA A 101 -8.14 -0.92 -3.15
N VAL A 102 -7.65 -2.00 -2.52
CA VAL A 102 -8.40 -2.79 -1.53
C VAL A 102 -7.42 -3.61 -0.69
N TYR A 103 -7.67 -3.73 0.61
CA TYR A 103 -6.88 -4.53 1.54
C TYR A 103 -7.35 -5.97 1.61
N MET A 104 -6.41 -6.90 1.81
CA MET A 104 -6.69 -8.28 2.22
C MET A 104 -7.20 -8.28 3.67
N LYS A 105 -8.03 -9.26 4.04
CA LYS A 105 -8.46 -9.43 5.44
C LYS A 105 -7.36 -9.98 6.33
N GLU A 106 -6.50 -10.83 5.79
CA GLU A 106 -5.36 -11.38 6.53
C GLU A 106 -4.18 -10.40 6.56
N GLU A 107 -3.35 -10.54 7.59
CA GLU A 107 -2.04 -9.90 7.65
C GLU A 107 -0.94 -10.90 7.30
N ILE A 108 0.07 -10.45 6.56
CA ILE A 108 1.26 -11.26 6.24
C ILE A 108 2.43 -10.70 7.04
N GLY A 109 2.97 -11.50 7.98
CA GLY A 109 4.10 -11.08 8.82
C GLY A 109 3.80 -9.86 9.72
N GLY A 110 2.53 -9.64 10.07
CA GLY A 110 2.08 -8.47 10.85
C GLY A 110 1.91 -7.20 10.03
N PHE A 111 1.98 -7.26 8.69
CA PHE A 111 1.64 -6.17 7.80
C PHE A 111 0.27 -6.41 7.19
N ALA A 112 -0.55 -5.37 7.10
CA ALA A 112 -1.70 -5.39 6.22
C ALA A 112 -1.22 -5.34 4.76
N VAL A 113 -1.79 -6.17 3.89
CA VAL A 113 -1.40 -6.19 2.47
C VAL A 113 -2.56 -5.67 1.64
N HIS A 114 -2.28 -4.77 0.70
CA HIS A 114 -3.32 -4.25 -0.17
C HIS A 114 -2.90 -4.21 -1.62
N LEU A 115 -3.88 -4.37 -2.49
CA LEU A 115 -3.71 -4.10 -3.91
C LEU A 115 -3.87 -2.61 -4.16
N VAL A 116 -3.12 -2.12 -5.15
CA VAL A 116 -3.26 -0.76 -5.67
C VAL A 116 -3.09 -0.74 -7.18
N GLN A 117 -3.87 0.08 -7.85
CA GLN A 117 -3.77 0.32 -9.28
C GLN A 117 -2.41 0.98 -9.58
N LYS A 118 -1.68 0.43 -10.55
CA LYS A 118 -0.42 1.02 -11.04
C LYS A 118 -0.60 2.43 -11.58
#